data_AF-A0A7S2V2D3-F1
#
_entry.id   AF-A0A7S2V2D3-F1
#
_cell.length_a   1.000
_cell.length_b   1.000
_cell.length_c   1.000
_cell.angle_alpha   90.00
_cell.angle_beta   90.00
_cell.angle_gamma   90.00
#
_symmetry.space_group_name_H-M   'P 1'
#
loop_
_entity.id
_entity.type
_entity.pdbx_description
1 polymer ?
#
loop_
_entity_poly.entity_id
_entity_poly.type
_entity_poly.pdbx_seq_one_letter_code
_entity_poly.pdbx_strand_id
1 'polypeptide(L)'
;MRPLDVEQQAERQPLASPTHVDYNKVRDAYQRNDVQSLRDAHDNPEEGEHDGAFSSFSSTIKSITFGGVDGILTSFAIVAGAAGGGMGPSVVLVLGFSNILADALAMGVGEYLSSKAQYEYVLAERRREEWELQNHREGEVREMIDIYVQRGMDREDAEVVLRRIAKYDSFFVDVMMAEELAMPMQDFSDAEGLMEGVVMFCSFAFFGSLPLLGYCVCPLVFGDLSD
;
A
#
# COMPACT_ATOMS: atom_id res chain seq x y z
N MET A 1 22.02 15.99 -28.89
CA MET A 1 22.05 14.89 -27.92
C MET A 1 23.21 15.15 -26.97
N ARG A 2 22.90 15.60 -25.75
CA ARG A 2 23.86 15.82 -24.67
C ARG A 2 23.43 14.82 -23.58
N PRO A 3 24.34 13.99 -23.03
CA PRO A 3 23.97 12.98 -22.06
C PRO A 3 23.34 13.67 -20.83
N LEU A 4 22.23 13.10 -20.35
CA LEU A 4 21.58 13.55 -19.13
C LEU A 4 22.51 13.22 -17.97
N ASP A 5 23.08 14.26 -17.37
CA ASP A 5 23.90 14.16 -16.17
C ASP A 5 23.04 13.55 -15.05
N VAL A 6 23.39 12.32 -14.69
CA VAL A 6 22.89 11.56 -13.53
C VAL A 6 23.37 12.19 -12.20
N GLU A 7 24.01 13.36 -12.25
CA GLU A 7 24.72 14.03 -11.17
C GLU A 7 23.97 15.24 -10.53
N GLN A 8 22.64 15.26 -10.61
CA GLN A 8 21.84 16.17 -9.77
C GLN A 8 20.83 15.39 -8.91
N GLN A 9 21.31 14.33 -8.26
CA GLN A 9 20.84 14.02 -6.91
C GLN A 9 21.33 15.15 -6.00
N ALA A 10 20.59 16.26 -5.99
CA ALA A 10 20.77 17.29 -5.00
C ALA A 10 20.77 16.62 -3.62
N GLU A 11 21.87 16.77 -2.88
CA GLU A 11 22.01 16.38 -1.48
C GLU A 11 20.73 16.78 -0.75
N ARG A 12 19.82 15.81 -0.54
CA ARG A 12 18.75 15.94 0.44
C ARG A 12 19.48 15.95 1.78
N GLN A 13 19.82 17.14 2.25
CA GLN A 13 20.14 17.36 3.65
C GLN A 13 19.04 16.66 4.44
N PRO A 14 19.34 15.66 5.29
CA PRO A 14 18.31 14.97 6.02
C PRO A 14 17.56 16.03 6.82
N LEU A 15 16.28 16.20 6.51
CA LEU A 15 15.38 17.01 7.32
C LEU A 15 15.62 16.55 8.76
N ALA A 16 15.94 17.49 9.66
CA ALA A 16 15.99 17.19 11.09
C ALA A 16 14.70 16.41 11.43
N SER A 17 14.83 15.27 12.09
CA SER A 17 13.68 14.42 12.41
C SER A 17 12.60 15.31 13.02
N PRO A 18 11.38 15.34 12.48
CA PRO A 18 10.34 16.20 13.02
C PRO A 18 10.16 15.86 14.50
N THR A 19 10.05 16.86 15.37
CA THR A 19 9.56 16.63 16.74
C THR A 19 8.13 16.11 16.63
N HIS A 20 7.92 14.84 16.96
CA HIS A 20 6.65 14.15 16.75
C HIS A 20 5.77 14.20 18.01
N VAL A 21 4.49 14.48 17.80
CA VAL A 21 3.48 14.34 18.86
C VAL A 21 3.29 12.85 19.14
N ASP A 22 3.36 12.44 20.40
CA ASP A 22 3.06 11.06 20.82
C ASP A 22 1.56 10.76 20.61
N TYR A 23 1.26 10.09 19.50
CA TYR A 23 -0.11 9.75 19.13
C TYR A 23 -0.81 8.82 20.13
N ASN A 24 -0.06 8.03 20.92
CA ASN A 24 -0.67 7.20 21.96
C ASN A 24 -1.19 8.06 23.11
N LYS A 25 -0.40 9.04 23.57
CA LYS A 25 -0.85 10.02 24.59
C LYS A 25 -2.05 10.83 24.11
N VAL A 26 -2.04 11.27 22.84
CA VAL A 26 -3.19 11.96 22.22
C VAL A 26 -4.43 11.06 22.18
N ARG A 27 -4.28 9.80 21.76
CA ARG A 27 -5.39 8.85 21.69
C ARG A 27 -5.97 8.56 23.08
N ASP A 28 -5.13 8.42 24.09
CA ASP A 28 -5.56 8.18 25.46
C ASP A 28 -6.23 9.42 26.08
N ALA A 29 -5.76 10.62 25.74
CA ALA A 29 -6.39 11.88 26.15
C ALA A 29 -7.77 12.04 25.51
N TYR A 30 -7.92 11.67 24.22
CA TYR A 30 -9.21 11.66 23.52
C TYR A 30 -10.19 10.67 24.16
N GLN A 31 -9.75 9.43 24.44
CA GLN A 31 -10.60 8.43 25.10
C GLN A 31 -11.08 8.88 26.48
N ARG A 32 -10.27 9.66 27.19
CA ARG A 32 -10.59 10.24 28.50
C ARG A 32 -11.30 11.60 28.42
N ASN A 33 -11.48 12.14 27.21
CA ASN A 33 -11.98 13.49 26.94
C ASN A 33 -11.23 14.58 27.77
N ASP A 34 -9.94 14.39 27.96
CA ASP A 34 -9.07 15.27 28.76
C ASP A 34 -8.30 16.23 27.85
N VAL A 35 -8.80 17.45 27.77
CA VAL A 35 -8.24 18.52 26.94
C VAL A 35 -6.88 19.00 27.45
N GLN A 36 -6.60 18.88 28.76
CA GLN A 36 -5.33 19.34 29.30
C GLN A 36 -4.22 18.35 28.94
N SER A 37 -4.45 17.05 29.15
CA SER A 37 -3.52 16.01 28.72
C SER A 37 -3.27 16.05 27.19
N LEU A 38 -4.28 16.41 26.40
CA LEU A 38 -4.13 16.62 24.96
C LEU A 38 -3.17 17.77 24.64
N ARG A 39 -3.36 18.93 25.30
CA ARG A 39 -2.48 20.11 25.11
C ARG A 39 -1.06 19.80 25.52
N ASP A 40 -0.88 19.17 26.67
CA ASP A 40 0.43 18.83 27.19
C ASP A 40 1.20 17.88 26.25
N ALA A 41 0.49 16.97 25.56
CA ALA A 41 1.06 16.08 24.54
C ALA A 41 1.47 16.80 23.25
N HIS A 42 0.80 17.89 22.88
CA HIS A 42 1.16 18.74 21.73
C HIS A 42 2.28 19.74 22.04
N ASP A 43 2.28 20.29 23.26
CA ASP A 43 3.22 21.33 23.69
C ASP A 43 4.59 20.76 24.08
N ASN A 44 4.65 19.47 24.46
CA ASN A 44 5.89 18.77 24.79
C ASN A 44 6.06 17.49 23.93
N PRO A 45 6.31 17.63 22.62
CA PRO A 45 6.59 16.48 21.77
C PRO A 45 7.91 15.84 22.19
N GLU A 46 7.90 14.52 22.39
CA GLU A 46 9.12 13.73 22.59
C GLU A 46 9.74 13.40 21.24
N GLU A 47 11.08 13.24 21.18
CA GLU A 47 11.75 12.71 19.98
C GLU A 47 11.35 11.24 19.79
N GLY A 48 10.35 10.99 18.96
CA GLY A 48 9.95 9.67 18.51
C GLY A 48 10.38 9.43 17.07
N GLU A 49 10.86 8.22 16.77
CA GLU A 49 11.07 7.77 15.39
C GLU A 49 9.75 7.76 14.62
N HIS A 50 9.79 8.22 13.38
CA HIS A 50 8.66 8.16 12.47
C HIS A 50 8.35 6.69 12.19
N ASP A 51 7.23 6.17 12.71
CA ASP A 51 6.75 4.81 12.42
C ASP A 51 6.24 4.74 10.96
N GLY A 52 7.17 4.69 10.00
CA GLY A 52 6.90 4.15 8.66
C GLY A 52 6.34 2.72 8.70
N ALA A 53 6.44 2.08 9.87
CA ALA A 53 5.83 0.80 10.22
C ALA A 53 4.32 0.75 9.96
N PHE A 54 3.57 1.84 10.09
CA PHE A 54 2.11 1.78 9.91
C PHE A 54 1.69 1.55 8.45
N SER A 55 2.42 2.13 7.50
CA SER A 55 2.17 1.93 6.05
C SER A 55 2.49 0.48 5.65
N SER A 56 3.68 -0.01 6.01
CA SER A 56 4.13 -1.37 5.74
C SER A 56 3.26 -2.44 6.41
N PHE A 57 2.77 -2.16 7.62
CA PHE A 57 1.86 -3.07 8.31
C PHE A 57 0.50 -3.19 7.62
N SER A 58 -0.03 -2.09 7.08
CA SER A 58 -1.29 -2.08 6.33
C SER A 58 -1.20 -2.91 5.04
N SER A 59 -0.13 -2.73 4.26
CA SER A 59 0.08 -3.49 3.02
C SER A 59 0.32 -4.98 3.28
N THR A 60 0.99 -5.31 4.39
CA THR A 60 1.16 -6.69 4.86
C THR A 60 -0.18 -7.34 5.21
N ILE A 61 -1.06 -6.65 5.96
CA ILE A 61 -2.40 -7.17 6.29
C ILE A 61 -3.22 -7.42 5.04
N LYS A 62 -3.18 -6.50 4.07
CA LYS A 62 -3.84 -6.66 2.76
C LYS A 62 -3.35 -7.95 2.10
N SER A 63 -2.04 -8.15 1.98
CA SER A 63 -1.43 -9.31 1.33
C SER A 63 -1.83 -10.63 2.00
N ILE A 64 -1.84 -10.66 3.35
CA ILE A 64 -2.25 -11.84 4.12
C ILE A 64 -3.73 -12.15 3.89
N THR A 65 -4.59 -11.15 4.02
CA THR A 65 -6.04 -11.33 3.93
C THR A 65 -6.44 -11.76 2.52
N PHE A 66 -5.91 -11.09 1.50
CA PHE A 66 -6.23 -11.38 0.11
C PHE A 66 -5.70 -12.74 -0.32
N GLY A 67 -4.40 -13.00 -0.10
CA GLY A 67 -3.81 -14.31 -0.42
C GLY A 67 -4.46 -15.45 0.37
N GLY A 68 -4.74 -15.23 1.66
CA GLY A 68 -5.33 -16.26 2.51
C GLY A 68 -6.76 -16.65 2.12
N VAL A 69 -7.63 -15.64 1.92
CA VAL A 69 -9.03 -15.89 1.52
C VAL A 69 -9.09 -16.54 0.14
N ASP A 70 -8.32 -16.05 -0.83
CA ASP A 70 -8.31 -16.63 -2.18
C ASP A 70 -7.74 -18.06 -2.17
N GLY A 71 -6.67 -18.30 -1.42
CA GLY A 71 -6.08 -19.63 -1.25
C GLY A 71 -7.09 -20.67 -0.77
N ILE A 72 -7.85 -20.35 0.28
CA ILE A 72 -8.90 -21.24 0.82
C ILE A 72 -9.98 -21.49 -0.23
N LEU A 73 -10.53 -20.42 -0.82
CA LEU A 73 -11.66 -20.53 -1.74
C LEU A 73 -11.31 -21.31 -3.00
N THR A 74 -10.16 -20.98 -3.59
CA THR A 74 -9.69 -21.62 -4.83
C THR A 74 -9.34 -23.09 -4.60
N SER A 75 -8.61 -23.39 -3.51
CA SER A 75 -8.27 -24.79 -3.20
C SER A 75 -9.49 -25.61 -2.81
N PHE A 76 -10.45 -25.02 -2.09
CA PHE A 76 -11.72 -25.67 -1.77
C PHE A 76 -12.53 -25.99 -3.04
N ALA A 77 -12.65 -25.03 -3.96
CA ALA A 77 -13.40 -25.22 -5.20
C ALA A 77 -12.81 -26.37 -6.03
N ILE A 78 -11.49 -26.45 -6.13
CA ILE A 78 -10.80 -27.52 -6.88
C ILE A 78 -10.99 -28.87 -6.20
N VAL A 79 -10.77 -28.97 -4.90
CA VAL A 79 -10.94 -30.22 -4.15
C VAL A 79 -12.40 -30.68 -4.21
N ALA A 80 -13.35 -29.78 -3.94
CA ALA A 80 -14.78 -30.10 -3.98
C ALA A 80 -15.24 -30.50 -5.38
N GLY A 81 -14.79 -29.78 -6.42
CA GLY A 81 -15.11 -30.10 -7.82
C GLY A 81 -14.54 -31.44 -8.27
N ALA A 82 -13.26 -31.70 -7.97
CA ALA A 82 -12.61 -32.95 -8.35
C ALA A 82 -13.19 -34.16 -7.58
N ALA A 83 -13.41 -34.02 -6.27
CA ALA A 83 -14.04 -35.07 -5.46
C ALA A 83 -15.50 -35.30 -5.85
N GLY A 84 -16.30 -34.24 -6.03
CA GLY A 84 -17.69 -34.31 -6.48
C GLY A 84 -17.83 -34.88 -7.90
N GLY A 85 -16.81 -34.70 -8.74
CA GLY A 85 -16.70 -35.32 -10.05
C GLY A 85 -16.26 -36.80 -10.03
N GLY A 86 -16.06 -37.40 -8.86
CA GLY A 86 -15.67 -38.80 -8.70
C GLY A 86 -14.22 -39.09 -9.08
N MET A 87 -13.33 -38.08 -9.07
CA MET A 87 -11.92 -38.30 -9.32
C MET A 87 -11.26 -39.06 -8.16
N GLY A 88 -10.28 -39.91 -8.49
CA GLY A 88 -9.52 -40.66 -7.50
C GLY A 88 -8.68 -39.73 -6.59
N PRO A 89 -8.42 -40.11 -5.33
CA PRO A 89 -7.72 -39.25 -4.36
C PRO A 89 -6.35 -38.76 -4.84
N SER A 90 -5.57 -39.60 -5.52
CA SER A 90 -4.26 -39.23 -6.06
C SER A 90 -4.37 -38.10 -7.11
N VAL A 91 -5.42 -38.11 -7.93
CA VAL A 91 -5.66 -37.07 -8.95
C VAL A 91 -6.04 -35.75 -8.26
N VAL A 92 -6.93 -35.79 -7.26
CA VAL A 92 -7.33 -34.62 -6.48
C VAL A 92 -6.11 -33.96 -5.82
N LEU A 93 -5.21 -34.75 -5.23
CA LEU A 93 -4.01 -34.26 -4.58
C LEU A 93 -3.02 -33.60 -5.54
N VAL A 94 -2.77 -34.23 -6.69
CA VAL A 94 -1.88 -33.68 -7.72
C VAL A 94 -2.44 -32.38 -8.28
N LEU A 95 -3.74 -32.33 -8.55
CA LEU A 95 -4.41 -31.10 -9.01
C LEU A 95 -4.33 -29.98 -7.98
N GLY A 96 -4.69 -30.28 -6.73
CA GLY A 96 -4.70 -29.29 -5.67
C GLY A 96 -3.30 -28.73 -5.36
N PHE A 97 -2.27 -29.58 -5.27
CA PHE A 97 -0.91 -29.12 -5.02
C PHE A 97 -0.34 -28.31 -6.19
N SER A 98 -0.59 -28.77 -7.42
CA SER A 98 -0.15 -28.07 -8.63
C SER A 98 -0.81 -26.70 -8.73
N ASN A 99 -2.10 -26.61 -8.40
CA ASN A 99 -2.82 -25.35 -8.36
C ASN A 99 -2.26 -24.40 -7.30
N ILE A 100 -2.06 -24.88 -6.07
CA ILE A 100 -1.53 -24.05 -5.00
C ILE A 100 -0.20 -23.41 -5.43
N LEU A 101 0.70 -24.21 -5.99
CA LEU A 101 2.01 -23.72 -6.39
C LEU A 101 1.92 -22.71 -7.54
N ALA A 102 1.12 -23.01 -8.56
CA ALA A 102 0.94 -22.14 -9.72
C ALA A 102 0.33 -20.79 -9.32
N ASP A 103 -0.76 -20.82 -8.56
CA ASP A 103 -1.50 -19.62 -8.18
C ASP A 103 -0.74 -18.80 -7.12
N ALA A 104 -0.10 -19.45 -6.14
CA ALA A 104 0.73 -18.74 -5.17
C ALA A 104 1.84 -17.95 -5.87
N LEU A 105 2.54 -18.57 -6.84
CA LEU A 105 3.58 -17.90 -7.63
C LEU A 105 2.99 -16.74 -8.44
N ALA A 106 1.86 -16.96 -9.12
CA ALA A 106 1.21 -15.93 -9.91
C ALA A 106 0.79 -14.73 -9.05
N MET A 107 0.21 -14.97 -7.87
CA MET A 107 -0.21 -13.91 -6.95
C MET A 107 0.98 -13.18 -6.32
N GLY A 108 2.02 -13.89 -5.89
CA GLY A 108 3.20 -13.26 -5.30
C GLY A 108 3.96 -12.37 -6.29
N VAL A 109 4.15 -12.85 -7.53
CA VAL A 109 4.74 -12.05 -8.62
C VAL A 109 3.81 -10.90 -9.02
N GLY A 110 2.50 -11.16 -9.04
CA GLY A 110 1.47 -10.18 -9.35
C GLY A 110 1.47 -9.00 -8.38
N GLU A 111 1.57 -9.26 -7.07
CA GLU A 111 1.63 -8.19 -6.06
C GLU A 111 2.88 -7.33 -6.24
N TYR A 112 4.06 -7.94 -6.38
CA TYR A 112 5.30 -7.19 -6.64
C TYR A 112 5.19 -6.32 -7.89
N LEU A 113 4.74 -6.91 -9.01
CA LEU A 113 4.65 -6.20 -10.27
C LEU A 113 3.59 -5.09 -10.23
N SER A 114 2.47 -5.32 -9.54
CA SER A 114 1.42 -4.32 -9.35
C SER A 114 1.92 -3.15 -8.52
N SER A 115 2.54 -3.40 -7.35
CA SER A 115 3.11 -2.34 -6.50
C SER A 115 4.18 -1.54 -7.25
N LYS A 116 5.05 -2.22 -8.00
CA LYS A 116 6.05 -1.56 -8.86
C LYS A 116 5.41 -0.71 -9.96
N ALA A 117 4.42 -1.23 -10.66
CA ALA A 117 3.75 -0.51 -11.75
C ALA A 117 3.02 0.74 -11.23
N GLN A 118 2.39 0.66 -10.05
CA GLN A 118 1.77 1.80 -9.39
C GLN A 118 2.82 2.88 -9.05
N TYR A 119 3.96 2.48 -8.49
CA TYR A 119 5.04 3.42 -8.21
C TYR A 119 5.61 4.08 -9.47
N GLU A 120 5.88 3.30 -10.53
CA GLU A 120 6.36 3.82 -11.81
C GLU A 120 5.36 4.78 -12.45
N TYR A 121 4.05 4.51 -12.30
CA TYR A 121 2.98 5.38 -12.74
C TYR A 121 2.99 6.72 -11.98
N VAL A 122 3.06 6.70 -10.64
CA VAL A 122 3.16 7.93 -9.81
C VAL A 122 4.39 8.75 -10.20
N LEU A 123 5.54 8.09 -10.44
CA LEU A 123 6.75 8.77 -10.91
C LEU A 123 6.60 9.38 -12.30
N ALA A 124 5.92 8.69 -13.22
CA ALA A 124 5.65 9.21 -14.56
C ALA A 124 4.77 10.45 -14.49
N GLU A 125 3.76 10.42 -13.63
CA GLU A 125 2.84 11.54 -13.46
C GLU A 125 3.52 12.73 -12.80
N ARG A 126 4.34 12.50 -11.78
CA ARG A 126 5.17 13.57 -11.18
C ARG A 126 6.07 14.26 -12.22
N ARG A 127 6.64 13.49 -13.15
CA ARG A 127 7.45 14.07 -14.26
C ARG A 127 6.59 14.87 -15.24
N ARG A 128 5.33 14.47 -15.46
CA ARG A 128 4.36 15.24 -16.26
C ARG A 128 4.08 16.58 -15.59
N GLU A 129 3.74 16.58 -14.30
CA GLU A 129 3.47 17.79 -13.51
C GLU A 129 4.68 18.73 -13.44
N GLU A 130 5.89 18.19 -13.24
CA GLU A 130 7.12 18.98 -13.28
C GLU A 130 7.32 19.66 -14.65
N TRP A 131 6.98 18.97 -15.74
CA TRP A 131 7.04 19.53 -17.08
C TRP A 131 5.96 20.61 -17.29
N GLU A 132 4.73 20.38 -16.86
CA GLU A 132 3.63 21.35 -16.98
C GLU A 132 3.92 22.64 -16.20
N LEU A 133 4.40 22.51 -14.95
CA LEU A 133 4.82 23.64 -14.12
C LEU A 133 5.95 24.47 -14.74
N GLN A 134 6.89 23.82 -15.43
CA GLN A 134 8.00 24.51 -16.12
C GLN A 134 7.54 25.25 -17.38
N ASN A 135 6.53 24.73 -18.09
CA ASN A 135 6.08 25.27 -19.36
C ASN A 135 4.91 26.24 -19.22
N HIS A 136 4.07 26.11 -18.19
CA HIS A 136 2.86 26.91 -18.02
C HIS A 136 2.48 27.16 -16.55
N ARG A 137 3.43 27.67 -15.75
CA ARG A 137 3.23 27.96 -14.32
C ARG A 137 1.96 28.71 -13.95
N GLU A 138 1.60 29.75 -14.70
CA GLU A 138 0.40 30.53 -14.38
C GLU A 138 -0.91 29.74 -14.56
N GLY A 139 -0.89 28.72 -15.42
CA GLY A 139 -1.97 27.74 -15.57
C GLY A 139 -2.09 26.87 -14.33
N GLU A 140 -1.01 26.17 -13.97
CA GLU A 140 -0.96 25.26 -12.81
C GLU A 140 -1.35 25.94 -11.50
N VAL A 141 -0.89 27.17 -11.28
CA VAL A 141 -1.25 27.94 -10.09
C VAL A 141 -2.75 28.24 -10.07
N ARG A 142 -3.35 28.57 -11.23
CA ARG A 142 -4.78 28.87 -11.34
C ARG A 142 -5.63 27.63 -11.12
N GLU A 143 -5.22 26.51 -11.69
CA GLU A 143 -5.86 25.21 -11.49
C GLU A 143 -5.91 24.83 -10.01
N MET A 144 -4.76 24.94 -9.33
CA MET A 144 -4.70 24.68 -7.90
C MET A 144 -5.57 25.65 -7.07
N ILE A 145 -5.66 26.92 -7.45
CA ILE A 145 -6.57 27.89 -6.81
C ILE A 145 -8.01 27.41 -6.94
N ASP A 146 -8.41 26.98 -8.14
CA ASP A 146 -9.76 26.50 -8.38
C ASP A 146 -10.06 25.21 -7.60
N ILE A 147 -9.09 24.31 -7.45
CA ILE A 147 -9.20 23.11 -6.60
C ILE A 147 -9.42 23.49 -5.13
N TYR A 148 -8.63 24.42 -4.58
CA TYR A 148 -8.76 24.84 -3.19
C TYR A 148 -10.08 25.58 -2.92
N VAL A 149 -10.54 26.39 -3.87
CA VAL A 149 -11.87 27.02 -3.80
C VAL A 149 -12.98 25.99 -3.81
N GLN A 150 -12.88 24.95 -4.66
CA GLN A 150 -13.86 23.85 -4.68
C GLN A 150 -13.88 23.06 -3.36
N ARG A 151 -12.73 22.97 -2.66
CA ARG A 151 -12.63 22.37 -1.32
C ARG A 151 -13.14 23.29 -0.19
N GLY A 152 -13.57 24.51 -0.51
CA GLY A 152 -14.23 25.43 0.42
C GLY A 152 -13.36 26.58 0.94
N MET A 153 -12.16 26.79 0.39
CA MET A 153 -11.34 27.96 0.70
C MET A 153 -11.90 29.21 -0.01
N ASP A 154 -11.82 30.38 0.63
CA ASP A 154 -12.10 31.63 -0.07
C ASP A 154 -11.08 31.87 -1.19
N ARG A 155 -11.50 32.46 -2.31
CA ARG A 155 -10.61 32.66 -3.46
C ARG A 155 -9.46 33.59 -3.14
N GLU A 156 -9.66 34.64 -2.36
CA GLU A 156 -8.61 35.58 -1.98
C GLU A 156 -7.52 34.87 -1.16
N ASP A 157 -7.93 34.00 -0.24
CA ASP A 157 -7.02 33.20 0.59
C ASP A 157 -6.28 32.15 -0.24
N ALA A 158 -6.98 31.42 -1.12
CA ALA A 158 -6.38 30.41 -2.00
C ALA A 158 -5.31 31.01 -2.92
N GLU A 159 -5.57 32.19 -3.48
CA GLU A 159 -4.59 32.92 -4.28
C GLU A 159 -3.33 33.27 -3.49
N VAL A 160 -3.48 33.77 -2.26
CA VAL A 160 -2.35 34.14 -1.41
C VAL A 160 -1.52 32.92 -1.04
N VAL A 161 -2.17 31.82 -0.64
CA VAL A 161 -1.48 30.59 -0.23
C VAL A 161 -0.74 29.97 -1.41
N LEU A 162 -1.43 29.72 -2.53
CA LEU A 162 -0.84 28.97 -3.62
C LEU A 162 0.21 29.76 -4.38
N ARG A 163 0.09 31.09 -4.50
CA ARG A 163 1.19 31.92 -5.06
C ARG A 163 2.44 31.92 -4.18
N ARG A 164 2.31 31.67 -2.87
CA ARG A 164 3.47 31.52 -1.97
C ARG A 164 4.08 30.13 -2.06
N ILE A 165 3.24 29.09 -2.10
CA ILE A 165 3.68 27.69 -2.26
C ILE A 165 4.37 27.50 -3.60
N ALA A 166 3.81 28.04 -4.69
CA ALA A 166 4.34 27.96 -6.05
C ALA A 166 5.69 28.66 -6.25
N LYS A 167 6.31 29.24 -5.21
CA LYS A 167 7.72 29.67 -5.24
C LYS A 167 8.70 28.50 -5.05
N TYR A 168 8.20 27.38 -4.53
CA TYR A 168 8.99 26.19 -4.18
C TYR A 168 8.55 25.03 -5.06
N ASP A 169 9.17 24.91 -6.24
CA ASP A 169 8.71 24.01 -7.32
C ASP A 169 8.48 22.58 -6.86
N SER A 170 9.47 21.95 -6.21
CA SER A 170 9.34 20.57 -5.75
C SER A 170 8.19 20.39 -4.76
N PHE A 171 8.05 21.33 -3.82
CA PHE A 171 6.97 21.29 -2.83
C PHE A 171 5.60 21.55 -3.47
N PHE A 172 5.53 22.46 -4.44
CA PHE A 172 4.30 22.74 -5.17
C PHE A 172 3.85 21.53 -5.99
N VAL A 173 4.77 20.85 -6.67
CA VAL A 173 4.47 19.59 -7.38
C VAL A 173 4.00 18.51 -6.41
N ASP A 174 4.63 18.36 -5.24
CA ASP A 174 4.19 17.38 -4.25
C ASP A 174 2.76 17.69 -3.75
N VAL A 175 2.40 18.98 -3.63
CA VAL A 175 1.03 19.42 -3.32
C VAL A 175 0.07 19.13 -4.49
N MET A 176 0.45 19.39 -5.74
CA MET A 176 -0.35 19.05 -6.93
C MET A 176 -0.63 17.54 -6.98
N MET A 177 0.41 16.71 -6.85
CA MET A 177 0.30 15.25 -6.81
C MET A 177 -0.69 14.76 -5.75
N ALA A 178 -0.70 15.38 -4.56
CA ALA A 178 -1.62 15.01 -3.49
C ALA A 178 -3.05 15.55 -3.69
N GLU A 179 -3.20 16.79 -4.15
CA GLU A 179 -4.48 17.51 -4.12
C GLU A 179 -5.27 17.40 -5.42
N GLU A 180 -4.59 17.44 -6.57
CA GLU A 180 -5.17 17.33 -7.90
C GLU A 180 -5.36 15.86 -8.28
N LEU A 181 -4.30 15.07 -8.15
CA LEU A 181 -4.25 13.71 -8.66
C LEU A 181 -4.61 12.65 -7.61
N ALA A 182 -4.72 13.02 -6.34
CA ALA A 182 -4.91 12.10 -5.21
C ALA A 182 -3.85 10.98 -5.15
N MET A 183 -2.64 11.28 -5.62
CA MET A 183 -1.49 10.38 -5.70
C MET A 183 -0.32 10.99 -4.94
N PRO A 184 -0.39 11.06 -3.59
CA PRO A 184 0.75 11.53 -2.80
C PRO A 184 1.97 10.65 -3.07
N MET A 185 3.15 11.24 -3.01
CA MET A 185 4.39 10.50 -3.20
C MET A 185 4.50 9.39 -2.15
N GLN A 186 4.59 8.16 -2.63
CA GLN A 186 4.83 6.99 -1.81
C GLN A 186 6.29 6.59 -1.97
N ASP A 187 6.96 6.34 -0.86
CA ASP A 187 8.26 5.70 -0.89
C ASP A 187 8.04 4.22 -1.25
N PHE A 188 8.67 3.79 -2.34
CA PHE A 188 8.70 2.40 -2.74
C PHE A 188 10.14 1.92 -2.72
N SER A 189 10.38 0.81 -2.04
CA SER A 189 11.61 0.05 -2.19
C SER A 189 11.32 -1.29 -2.86
N ASP A 190 12.21 -1.73 -3.75
CA ASP A 190 12.14 -3.07 -4.34
C ASP A 190 12.10 -4.17 -3.26
N ALA A 191 12.74 -3.92 -2.10
CA ALA A 191 12.74 -4.82 -0.96
C ALA A 191 11.35 -4.97 -0.31
N GLU A 192 10.62 -3.86 -0.12
CA GLU A 192 9.26 -3.88 0.43
C GLU A 192 8.29 -4.55 -0.53
N GLY A 193 8.33 -4.20 -1.83
CA GLY A 193 7.48 -4.86 -2.82
C GLY A 193 7.74 -6.36 -2.92
N LEU A 194 9.00 -6.79 -2.80
CA LEU A 194 9.35 -8.21 -2.77
C LEU A 194 8.80 -8.89 -1.51
N MET A 195 8.90 -8.21 -0.36
CA MET A 195 8.34 -8.71 0.90
C MET A 195 6.83 -8.90 0.80
N GLU A 196 6.10 -7.93 0.23
CA GLU A 196 4.65 -8.02 0.00
C GLU A 196 4.29 -9.22 -0.89
N GLY A 197 5.01 -9.40 -2.00
CA GLY A 197 4.84 -10.56 -2.88
C GLY A 197 5.11 -11.89 -2.17
N VAL A 198 6.15 -11.98 -1.35
CA VAL A 198 6.46 -13.19 -0.56
C VAL A 198 5.38 -13.44 0.50
N VAL A 199 4.90 -12.40 1.19
CA VAL A 199 3.81 -12.52 2.15
C VAL A 199 2.54 -13.01 1.47
N MET A 200 2.19 -12.48 0.29
CA MET A 200 1.03 -12.94 -0.48
C MET A 200 1.18 -14.40 -0.90
N PHE A 201 2.35 -14.78 -1.45
CA PHE A 201 2.67 -16.17 -1.83
C PHE A 201 2.48 -17.13 -0.64
N CYS A 202 3.14 -16.82 0.49
CA CYS A 202 3.12 -17.67 1.68
C CYS A 202 1.72 -17.76 2.27
N SER A 203 0.96 -16.66 2.27
CA SER A 203 -0.42 -16.65 2.75
C SER A 203 -1.31 -17.53 1.89
N PHE A 204 -1.26 -17.37 0.57
CA PHE A 204 -2.01 -18.22 -0.35
C PHE A 204 -1.65 -19.70 -0.18
N ALA A 205 -0.35 -20.02 -0.17
CA ALA A 205 0.11 -21.40 -0.05
C ALA A 205 -0.31 -22.04 1.28
N PHE A 206 -0.16 -21.32 2.40
CA PHE A 206 -0.51 -21.81 3.73
C PHE A 206 -2.01 -22.06 3.87
N PHE A 207 -2.82 -21.05 3.57
CA PHE A 207 -4.27 -21.13 3.73
C PHE A 207 -4.93 -22.03 2.68
N GLY A 208 -4.43 -22.04 1.44
CA GLY A 208 -4.88 -22.95 0.39
C GLY A 208 -4.54 -24.42 0.65
N SER A 209 -3.52 -24.70 1.46
CA SER A 209 -3.24 -26.07 1.90
C SER A 209 -4.31 -26.62 2.85
N LEU A 210 -5.11 -25.78 3.52
CA LEU A 210 -6.09 -26.23 4.51
C LEU A 210 -7.20 -27.12 3.91
N PRO A 211 -7.88 -26.74 2.80
CA PRO A 211 -8.83 -27.63 2.13
C PRO A 211 -8.24 -28.99 1.72
N LEU A 212 -6.99 -29.01 1.22
CA LEU A 212 -6.30 -30.25 0.86
C LEU A 212 -6.00 -31.13 2.07
N LEU A 213 -5.52 -30.53 3.16
CA LEU A 213 -5.32 -31.25 4.42
C LEU A 213 -6.63 -31.81 4.96
N GLY A 214 -7.73 -31.04 4.88
CA GLY A 214 -9.07 -31.51 5.22
C GLY A 214 -9.49 -32.74 4.41
N TYR A 215 -9.21 -32.74 3.10
CA TYR A 215 -9.47 -33.88 2.23
C TYR A 215 -8.63 -35.11 2.56
N CYS A 216 -7.37 -34.94 2.99
CA CYS A 216 -6.52 -36.06 3.42
C CYS A 216 -6.95 -36.65 4.77
N VAL A 217 -7.26 -35.79 5.74
CA VAL A 217 -7.47 -36.18 7.15
C VAL A 217 -8.89 -36.72 7.37
N CYS A 218 -9.90 -36.20 6.67
CA CYS A 218 -11.29 -36.60 6.88
C CYS A 218 -11.52 -38.11 6.64
N PRO A 219 -11.02 -38.73 5.55
CA PRO A 219 -11.11 -40.19 5.36
C PRO A 219 -10.29 -40.99 6.39
N LEU A 220 -9.19 -40.47 6.91
CA LEU A 220 -8.34 -41.16 7.90
C LEU A 220 -8.95 -41.16 9.31
N VAL A 221 -9.73 -40.13 9.66
CA VAL A 221 -10.34 -39.98 10.99
C VAL A 221 -11.75 -40.58 11.04
N PHE A 222 -12.51 -40.51 9.94
CA PHE A 222 -13.91 -40.96 9.89
C PHE A 222 -14.13 -42.21 9.03
N GLY A 223 -13.07 -42.79 8.45
CA GLY A 223 -13.15 -44.02 7.65
C GLY A 223 -13.50 -45.28 8.44
N ASP A 224 -13.36 -45.25 9.77
CA ASP A 224 -13.70 -46.36 10.69
C ASP A 224 -15.17 -46.36 11.16
N LEU A 225 -16.01 -45.42 10.67
CA LEU A 225 -17.42 -45.29 11.09
C LEU A 225 -18.42 -45.89 10.09
N SER A 226 -17.94 -46.64 9.08
CA SER A 226 -18.79 -47.21 8.03
C SER A 226 -18.78 -48.74 7.93
N ASP A 227 -18.37 -49.45 8.99
CA ASP A 227 -18.62 -50.89 9.16
C ASP A 227 -19.78 -51.16 10.13
#